data_AF-S0ASY0-F1
#
_entry.id   AF-S0ASY0-F1
#
_cell.length_a   1.000
_cell.length_b   1.000
_cell.length_c   1.000
_cell.angle_alpha   90.00
_cell.angle_beta   90.00
_cell.angle_gamma   90.00
#
_symmetry.space_group_name_H-M   'P 1'
#
loop_
_entity.id
_entity.type
_entity.pdbx_description
1 polymer ?
#
loop_
_entity_poly.entity_id
_entity_poly.type
_entity_poly.pdbx_seq_one_letter_code
_entity_poly.pdbx_strand_id
1 'polypeptide(L)'
;MGRHEDIKELCSRILNYYYVDADTEYPIYGDQRIDVVGYRTNKADPDIGIEVELTSHFQHDASKLANTSSFQLRFIVTENSDTLSMGPITKINEKVIDIVQPPDIDMSFEKKVREFTNQNDRPWYNYKQPSMSSESDRDILPDFIKDIQYQRLNVNAAEDVLFRAALGGIRMGVYKQGRINTEYHGGNPTKEILYLSAQGLILEDRPGRNYETGRQSVYYISDNGRSLASKIIEERVDHNIDGLYSVREKYGFPVLLISLIGGGGNILDWDDTPYSSVGDQYSYMSTSVNSIPRDLVEKFNIPSNLYSQMVLVANSPLFRDIVREIYRDLIAAGLGNETVYVSSRGDISKAYVVPLHTLLQQLNVSEGLSHMGKLKSYAEWLILRGHNPVVPSTLYDAFKGIGSDVHNVENLVDKLSSVEITSRLLKNGPNTMAIYDQTKFNDFCENEMKTILKDILEND
;
A
#
# COMPACT_ATOMS: atom_id res chain seq x y z
N MET A 1 25.03 18.25 -10.08
CA MET A 1 25.22 18.59 -8.65
C MET A 1 26.71 18.46 -8.35
N GLY A 2 27.29 19.31 -7.51
CA GLY A 2 28.73 19.26 -7.22
C GLY A 2 29.02 18.28 -6.08
N ARG A 3 30.22 17.67 -6.08
CA ARG A 3 30.63 16.66 -5.07
C ARG A 3 30.41 17.10 -3.61
N HIS A 4 30.63 18.39 -3.33
CA HIS A 4 30.41 18.98 -2.01
C HIS A 4 28.95 18.85 -1.55
N GLU A 5 28.00 19.19 -2.43
CA GLU A 5 26.56 19.07 -2.14
C GLU A 5 26.10 17.62 -2.03
N ASP A 6 26.64 16.71 -2.84
CA ASP A 6 26.30 15.27 -2.77
C ASP A 6 26.69 14.68 -1.40
N ILE A 7 27.85 15.07 -0.87
CA ILE A 7 28.33 14.65 0.46
C ILE A 7 27.44 15.25 1.56
N LYS A 8 27.08 16.54 1.46
CA LYS A 8 26.17 17.19 2.43
C LYS A 8 24.82 16.48 2.49
N GLU A 9 24.25 16.18 1.34
CA GLU A 9 22.97 15.47 1.25
C GLU A 9 23.08 14.07 1.88
N LEU A 10 24.14 13.33 1.59
CA LEU A 10 24.38 12.01 2.15
C LEU A 10 24.55 12.06 3.68
N CYS A 11 25.37 12.96 4.22
CA CYS A 11 25.49 13.16 5.66
C CYS A 11 24.13 13.47 6.30
N SER A 12 23.33 14.34 5.69
CA SER A 12 21.98 14.69 6.17
C SER A 12 21.03 13.48 6.19
N ARG A 13 21.04 12.66 5.13
CA ARG A 13 20.23 11.43 5.06
C ARG A 13 20.62 10.41 6.12
N ILE A 14 21.92 10.24 6.38
CA ILE A 14 22.42 9.37 7.45
C ILE A 14 21.98 9.88 8.82
N LEU A 15 22.13 11.19 9.09
CA LEU A 15 21.67 11.78 10.35
C LEU A 15 20.17 11.54 10.57
N ASN A 16 19.34 11.84 9.56
CA ASN A 16 17.90 11.63 9.62
C ASN A 16 17.55 10.15 9.85
N TYR A 17 18.29 9.24 9.20
CA TYR A 17 18.11 7.80 9.41
C TYR A 17 18.32 7.39 10.88
N TYR A 18 19.23 8.02 11.60
CA TYR A 18 19.48 7.77 13.03
C TYR A 18 18.68 8.69 13.98
N TYR A 19 17.58 9.29 13.51
CA TYR A 19 16.72 10.22 14.27
C TYR A 19 17.44 11.49 14.76
N VAL A 20 18.36 11.99 13.94
CA VAL A 20 18.97 13.30 14.10
C VAL A 20 18.48 14.17 12.96
N ASP A 21 17.62 15.15 13.26
CA ASP A 21 17.10 16.05 12.22
C ASP A 21 18.27 16.86 11.65
N ALA A 22 18.42 16.90 10.34
CA ALA A 22 19.52 17.59 9.67
C ALA A 22 19.07 18.89 8.99
N ASP A 23 19.91 19.92 9.08
CA ASP A 23 19.78 21.17 8.33
C ASP A 23 21.11 21.52 7.65
N THR A 24 21.04 22.24 6.53
CA THR A 24 22.22 22.60 5.73
C THR A 24 22.44 24.10 5.73
N GLU A 25 23.70 24.53 5.64
CA GLU A 25 24.06 25.95 5.60
C GLU A 25 23.65 26.72 6.86
N TYR A 26 23.86 26.09 8.02
CA TYR A 26 23.45 26.64 9.31
C TYR A 26 24.27 27.89 9.67
N PRO A 27 23.63 29.05 9.86
CA PRO A 27 24.34 30.29 10.14
C PRO A 27 24.97 30.28 11.53
N ILE A 28 26.22 30.72 11.63
CA ILE A 28 26.91 31.02 12.89
C ILE A 28 27.31 32.51 12.91
N TYR A 29 27.94 32.95 14.00
CA TYR A 29 28.29 34.36 14.17
C TYR A 29 29.24 34.88 13.08
N GLY A 30 28.96 36.07 12.54
CA GLY A 30 29.87 36.79 11.62
C GLY A 30 29.88 36.28 10.19
N ASP A 31 28.69 36.16 9.57
CA ASP A 31 28.46 35.74 8.17
C ASP A 31 29.04 34.35 7.80
N GLN A 32 29.40 33.56 8.82
CA GLN A 32 29.88 32.20 8.67
C GLN A 32 28.72 31.21 8.73
N ARG A 33 28.96 30.00 8.23
CA ARG A 33 28.01 28.90 8.26
C ARG A 33 28.71 27.57 8.44
N ILE A 34 27.95 26.58 8.91
CA ILE A 34 28.33 25.17 8.96
C ILE A 34 27.58 24.44 7.85
N ASP A 35 28.27 23.65 7.05
CA ASP A 35 27.71 22.98 5.87
C ASP A 35 26.50 22.09 6.21
N VAL A 36 26.59 21.27 7.26
CA VAL A 36 25.49 20.45 7.79
C VAL A 36 25.51 20.45 9.31
N VAL A 37 24.33 20.57 9.92
CA VAL A 37 24.13 20.41 11.36
C VAL A 37 23.08 19.34 11.66
N GLY A 38 23.18 18.74 12.85
CA GLY A 38 22.24 17.73 13.32
C GLY A 38 21.66 18.05 14.70
N TYR A 39 20.34 17.92 14.85
CA TYR A 39 19.59 18.15 16.08
C TYR A 39 19.09 16.83 16.65
N ARG A 40 19.40 16.52 17.92
CA ARG A 40 18.65 15.47 18.61
C ARG A 40 17.25 15.96 18.96
N THR A 41 16.28 15.05 18.90
CA THR A 41 14.86 15.31 19.08
C THR A 41 14.58 16.29 20.23
N ASN A 42 13.79 17.35 19.94
CA ASN A 42 13.33 18.38 20.87
C ASN A 42 14.39 19.38 21.38
N LYS A 43 15.49 19.60 20.64
CA LYS A 43 16.45 20.67 20.96
C LYS A 43 16.38 21.83 19.97
N ALA A 44 16.58 23.03 20.49
CA ALA A 44 16.66 24.26 19.70
C ALA A 44 18.05 24.46 19.07
N ASP A 45 19.10 23.99 19.75
CA ASP A 45 20.48 24.10 19.27
C ASP A 45 20.99 22.76 18.71
N PRO A 46 21.82 22.78 17.67
CA PRO A 46 22.35 21.56 17.06
C PRO A 46 23.43 20.90 17.93
N ASP A 47 23.41 19.57 17.96
CA ASP A 47 24.37 18.71 18.67
C ASP A 47 25.52 18.22 17.79
N ILE A 48 25.34 18.24 16.47
CA ILE A 48 26.32 17.73 15.50
C ILE A 48 26.63 18.85 14.52
N GLY A 49 27.92 19.09 14.26
CA GLY A 49 28.38 20.01 13.22
C GLY A 49 29.30 19.28 12.24
N ILE A 50 29.10 19.53 10.95
CA ILE A 50 29.82 18.86 9.85
C ILE A 50 30.25 19.92 8.85
N GLU A 51 31.54 19.91 8.52
CA GLU A 51 32.11 20.67 7.41
C GLU A 51 32.58 19.70 6.33
N VAL A 52 32.20 19.95 5.07
CA VAL A 52 32.64 19.16 3.93
C VAL A 52 33.82 19.87 3.30
N GLU A 53 35.02 19.39 3.60
CA GLU A 53 36.25 20.03 3.17
C GLU A 53 36.83 19.32 1.96
N LEU A 54 36.53 19.83 0.76
CA LEU A 54 37.13 19.39 -0.50
C LEU A 54 38.31 20.28 -0.94
N THR A 55 38.59 21.34 -0.18
CA THR A 55 39.67 22.31 -0.45
C THR A 55 40.77 22.23 0.63
N SER A 56 41.61 23.26 0.76
CA SER A 56 42.77 23.30 1.68
C SER A 56 42.62 24.32 2.83
N HIS A 57 41.39 24.71 3.15
CA HIS A 57 41.00 25.62 4.23
C HIS A 57 40.67 24.93 5.57
N PHE A 58 41.08 23.67 5.74
CA PHE A 58 40.92 22.84 6.95
C PHE A 58 40.96 23.57 8.31
N GLN A 59 41.97 24.41 8.57
CA GLN A 59 42.12 25.09 9.86
C GLN A 59 40.96 26.04 10.16
N HIS A 60 40.40 26.66 9.13
CA HIS A 60 39.24 27.54 9.25
C HIS A 60 38.00 26.74 9.64
N ASP A 61 37.74 25.64 8.95
CA ASP A 61 36.59 24.76 9.20
C ASP A 61 36.66 24.11 10.57
N ALA A 62 37.84 23.64 10.96
CA ALA A 62 38.08 23.09 12.28
C ALA A 62 37.82 24.12 13.39
N SER A 63 38.21 25.38 13.16
CA SER A 63 37.98 26.48 14.12
C SER A 63 36.49 26.83 14.24
N LYS A 64 35.74 26.87 13.13
CA LYS A 64 34.27 27.09 13.14
C LYS A 64 33.56 26.05 14.02
N LEU A 65 33.88 24.78 13.81
CA LEU A 65 33.32 23.65 14.58
C LEU A 65 33.71 23.69 16.06
N ALA A 66 34.96 24.04 16.37
CA ALA A 66 35.44 24.12 17.75
C ALA A 66 34.79 25.28 18.54
N ASN A 67 34.59 26.43 17.90
CA ASN A 67 34.02 27.63 18.53
C ASN A 67 32.51 27.54 18.79
N THR A 68 31.82 26.62 18.11
CA THR A 68 30.40 26.40 18.33
C THR A 68 30.19 25.45 19.52
N SER A 69 29.72 26.00 20.63
CA SER A 69 29.67 25.30 21.92
C SER A 69 28.58 24.23 22.02
N SER A 70 27.50 24.35 21.24
CA SER A 70 26.37 23.40 21.26
C SER A 70 26.75 22.03 20.70
N PHE A 71 27.72 21.98 19.78
CA PHE A 71 28.14 20.72 19.17
C PHE A 71 28.78 19.78 20.19
N GLN A 72 28.28 18.56 20.26
CA GLN A 72 28.87 17.46 21.00
C GLN A 72 29.73 16.61 20.08
N LEU A 73 29.29 16.43 18.83
CA LEU A 73 30.00 15.70 17.79
C LEU A 73 30.39 16.68 16.66
N ARG A 74 31.63 16.60 16.19
CA ARG A 74 32.21 17.53 15.21
C ARG A 74 32.92 16.73 14.14
N PHE A 75 32.58 16.96 12.88
CA PHE A 75 33.16 16.25 11.76
C PHE A 75 33.77 17.19 10.74
N ILE A 76 34.92 16.79 10.22
CA ILE A 76 35.40 17.24 8.92
C ILE A 76 35.34 16.04 7.98
N VAL A 77 34.54 16.16 6.93
CA VAL A 77 34.36 15.13 5.91
C VAL A 77 35.18 15.52 4.69
N THR A 78 36.16 14.70 4.31
CA THR A 78 37.13 15.08 3.27
C THR A 78 37.68 13.88 2.50
N GLU A 79 37.99 14.10 1.22
CA GLU A 79 38.71 13.14 0.38
C GLU A 79 40.24 13.38 0.37
N ASN A 80 40.69 14.50 0.94
CA ASN A 80 42.10 14.88 0.91
C ASN A 80 42.93 13.97 1.83
N SER A 81 43.87 13.23 1.24
CA SER A 81 44.74 12.30 1.96
C SER A 81 45.56 12.95 3.06
N ASP A 82 46.00 14.19 2.86
CA ASP A 82 46.82 14.92 3.83
C ASP A 82 45.98 15.26 5.07
N THR A 83 44.75 15.74 4.87
CA THR A 83 43.81 16.03 5.94
C THR A 83 43.40 14.74 6.68
N LEU A 84 43.10 13.66 5.95
CA LEU A 84 42.78 12.36 6.55
C LEU A 84 43.92 11.81 7.41
N SER A 85 45.17 12.00 6.99
CA SER A 85 46.35 11.53 7.72
C SER A 85 46.54 12.20 9.08
N MET A 86 45.90 13.35 9.32
CA MET A 86 45.90 14.02 10.63
C MET A 86 45.11 13.24 11.68
N GLY A 87 44.16 12.38 11.25
CA GLY A 87 43.27 11.64 12.13
C GLY A 87 42.35 12.55 12.96
N PRO A 88 41.65 12.02 13.99
CA PRO A 88 40.88 12.86 14.90
C PRO A 88 41.77 13.88 15.60
N ILE A 89 41.49 15.17 15.41
CA ILE A 89 42.21 16.22 16.11
C ILE A 89 41.60 16.38 17.49
N THR A 90 42.40 16.10 18.51
CA THR A 90 41.88 16.00 19.88
C THR A 90 41.90 17.33 20.66
N LYS A 91 42.51 18.40 20.13
CA LYS A 91 42.64 19.68 20.86
C LYS A 91 42.71 20.91 19.95
N ILE A 92 41.61 21.27 19.28
CA ILE A 92 41.36 22.66 18.88
C ILE A 92 40.37 23.22 19.90
N ASN A 93 40.80 24.18 20.71
CA ASN A 93 40.04 24.70 21.87
C ASN A 93 39.52 23.59 22.81
N GLU A 94 40.35 22.56 23.07
CA GLU A 94 40.02 21.39 23.90
C GLU A 94 38.85 20.53 23.38
N LYS A 95 38.41 20.75 22.14
CA LYS A 95 37.39 19.93 21.47
C LYS A 95 38.04 18.90 20.54
N VAL A 96 37.39 17.74 20.45
CA VAL A 96 37.72 16.69 19.49
C VAL A 96 36.95 16.94 18.20
N ILE A 97 37.65 16.85 17.07
CA ILE A 97 37.08 16.90 15.73
C ILE A 97 37.46 15.60 15.03
N ASP A 98 36.46 14.80 14.67
CA ASP A 98 36.66 13.57 13.91
C ASP A 98 36.84 13.92 12.43
N ILE A 99 37.98 13.52 11.85
CA ILE A 99 38.22 13.63 10.41
C ILE A 99 37.89 12.29 9.77
N VAL A 100 36.94 12.30 8.84
CA VAL A 100 36.39 11.09 8.23
C VAL A 100 36.32 11.25 6.71
N GLN A 101 36.31 10.13 6.01
CA GLN A 101 36.01 10.13 4.57
C GLN A 101 34.51 10.32 4.32
N PRO A 102 34.13 10.76 3.11
CA PRO A 102 32.75 10.77 2.67
C PRO A 102 32.03 9.43 2.93
N PRO A 103 30.75 9.45 3.33
CA PRO A 103 30.05 8.22 3.72
C PRO A 103 29.82 7.21 2.59
N ASP A 104 30.01 7.61 1.34
CA ASP A 104 29.97 6.72 0.17
C ASP A 104 31.31 6.00 -0.09
N ILE A 105 32.39 6.42 0.57
CA ILE A 105 33.72 5.82 0.50
C ILE A 105 33.99 4.94 1.73
N ASP A 106 33.65 5.42 2.94
CA ASP A 106 33.92 4.72 4.20
C ASP A 106 32.80 4.90 5.24
N MET A 107 32.68 3.94 6.17
CA MET A 107 31.61 3.89 7.16
C MET A 107 31.93 4.61 8.49
N SER A 108 33.10 5.25 8.63
CA SER A 108 33.51 5.90 9.89
C SER A 108 32.56 7.00 10.35
N PHE A 109 32.04 7.81 9.43
CA PHE A 109 31.03 8.83 9.74
C PHE A 109 29.79 8.21 10.40
N GLU A 110 29.18 7.23 9.74
CA GLU A 110 27.96 6.58 10.21
C GLU A 110 28.19 5.85 11.55
N LYS A 111 29.34 5.18 11.69
CA LYS A 111 29.72 4.50 12.93
C LYS A 111 29.69 5.46 14.13
N LYS A 112 30.26 6.65 13.98
CA LYS A 112 30.29 7.68 15.03
C LYS A 112 28.89 8.22 15.35
N VAL A 113 28.05 8.41 14.33
CA VAL A 113 26.64 8.80 14.53
C VAL A 113 25.88 7.73 15.32
N ARG A 114 26.09 6.45 15.02
CA ARG A 114 25.46 5.33 15.73
C ARG A 114 25.89 5.23 17.18
N GLU A 115 27.20 5.38 17.43
CA GLU A 115 27.75 5.42 18.78
C GLU A 115 27.13 6.58 19.58
N PHE A 116 27.07 7.78 18.97
CA PHE A 116 26.50 8.98 19.59
C PHE A 116 24.99 8.87 19.88
N THR A 117 24.25 8.18 19.01
CA THR A 117 22.80 8.00 19.14
C THR A 117 22.40 6.75 19.92
N ASN A 118 23.35 5.95 20.40
CA ASN A 118 23.13 4.62 21.00
C ASN A 118 22.34 3.67 20.08
N GLN A 119 22.58 3.71 18.78
CA GLN A 119 21.89 2.89 17.77
C GLN A 119 22.85 1.88 17.09
N ASN A 120 23.79 1.33 17.87
CA ASN A 120 24.79 0.38 17.37
C ASN A 120 24.17 -0.90 16.78
N ASP A 121 22.96 -1.28 17.18
CA ASP A 121 22.25 -2.47 16.69
C ASP A 121 21.34 -2.22 15.48
N ARG A 122 21.22 -0.96 15.02
CA ARG A 122 20.43 -0.59 13.85
C ARG A 122 21.15 -1.00 12.56
N PRO A 123 20.46 -1.31 11.44
CA PRO A 123 21.14 -1.55 10.16
C PRO A 123 22.01 -0.37 9.73
N TRP A 124 23.00 -0.62 8.88
CA TRP A 124 23.80 0.45 8.29
C TRP A 124 22.99 1.23 7.26
N TYR A 125 23.26 2.52 7.11
CA TYR A 125 22.71 3.32 6.04
C TYR A 125 23.45 3.00 4.75
N ASN A 126 22.79 2.30 3.83
CA ASN A 126 23.41 1.97 2.55
C ASN A 126 22.99 3.00 1.49
N TYR A 127 23.92 3.92 1.16
CA TYR A 127 23.74 4.96 0.15
C TYR A 127 23.75 4.44 -1.29
N LYS A 128 24.34 3.25 -1.50
CA LYS A 128 24.22 2.61 -2.81
C LYS A 128 22.75 2.26 -2.94
N GLN A 129 21.99 3.15 -3.57
CA GLN A 129 20.80 2.71 -4.28
C GLN A 129 21.30 1.50 -5.06
N PRO A 130 20.77 0.29 -4.81
CA PRO A 130 21.02 -0.75 -5.77
C PRO A 130 20.61 -0.11 -7.09
N SER A 131 21.57 0.01 -8.00
CA SER A 131 21.28 0.36 -9.38
C SER A 131 20.52 -0.84 -9.92
N MET A 132 19.27 -0.99 -9.47
CA MET A 132 18.25 -1.82 -10.11
C MET A 132 17.80 -1.15 -11.41
N SER A 133 18.52 -0.11 -11.85
CA SER A 133 18.51 0.43 -13.20
C SER A 133 18.98 -0.63 -14.20
N SER A 134 17.99 -1.27 -14.82
CA SER A 134 17.89 -1.47 -16.27
C SER A 134 18.96 -2.30 -16.98
N GLU A 135 19.74 -3.16 -16.32
CA GLU A 135 20.32 -4.31 -17.03
C GLU A 135 19.26 -5.40 -17.06
N SER A 136 18.58 -5.56 -18.20
CA SER A 136 17.39 -6.38 -18.41
C SER A 136 17.53 -7.88 -18.09
N ASP A 137 18.75 -8.34 -17.78
CA ASP A 137 19.09 -9.76 -17.70
C ASP A 137 19.67 -10.18 -16.34
N ARG A 138 19.89 -9.25 -15.38
CA ARG A 138 20.34 -9.62 -14.04
C ARG A 138 19.17 -9.99 -13.15
N ASP A 139 19.21 -11.21 -12.61
CA ASP A 139 18.23 -11.63 -11.61
C ASP A 139 18.48 -10.86 -10.31
N ILE A 140 17.55 -9.96 -9.98
CA ILE A 140 17.67 -8.99 -8.88
C ILE A 140 17.52 -9.62 -7.50
N LEU A 141 16.85 -10.77 -7.41
CA LEU A 141 16.52 -11.39 -6.13
C LEU A 141 17.74 -12.02 -5.42
N PRO A 142 18.62 -12.78 -6.09
CA PRO A 142 19.86 -13.27 -5.47
C PRO A 142 20.76 -12.16 -4.91
N ASP A 143 20.85 -11.02 -5.57
CA ASP A 143 21.65 -9.89 -5.10
C ASP A 143 21.02 -9.21 -3.88
N PHE A 144 19.69 -9.07 -3.88
CA PHE A 144 18.94 -8.64 -2.70
C PHE A 144 19.15 -9.57 -1.50
N ILE A 145 19.03 -10.88 -1.69
CA ILE A 145 19.21 -11.87 -0.60
C ILE A 145 20.61 -11.75 0.01
N LYS A 146 21.66 -11.64 -0.82
CA LYS A 146 23.04 -11.46 -0.36
C LYS A 146 23.20 -10.17 0.44
N ASP A 147 22.61 -9.08 -0.02
CA ASP A 147 22.69 -7.79 0.66
C ASP A 147 22.01 -7.84 2.04
N ILE A 148 20.79 -8.38 2.12
CA ILE A 148 20.06 -8.56 3.39
C ILE A 148 20.86 -9.46 4.36
N GLN A 149 21.46 -10.54 3.88
CA GLN A 149 22.32 -11.41 4.68
C GLN A 149 23.61 -10.71 5.14
N TYR A 150 24.24 -9.90 4.27
CA TYR A 150 25.42 -9.12 4.60
C TYR A 150 25.14 -8.12 5.73
N GLN A 151 23.97 -7.50 5.71
CA GLN A 151 23.47 -6.62 6.77
C GLN A 151 23.01 -7.36 8.03
N ARG A 152 23.12 -8.70 8.07
CA ARG A 152 22.66 -9.57 9.18
C ARG A 152 21.17 -9.38 9.50
N LEU A 153 20.38 -9.17 8.45
CA LEU A 153 18.93 -9.04 8.50
C LEU A 153 18.27 -10.38 8.16
N ASN A 154 16.99 -10.53 8.51
CA ASN A 154 16.23 -11.72 8.18
C ASN A 154 15.64 -11.60 6.76
N VAL A 155 16.07 -12.50 5.87
CA VAL A 155 15.63 -12.54 4.45
C VAL A 155 14.12 -12.68 4.35
N ASN A 156 13.54 -13.69 5.01
CA ASN A 156 12.10 -13.95 4.96
C ASN A 156 11.29 -12.77 5.49
N ALA A 157 11.79 -12.08 6.51
CA ALA A 157 11.13 -10.88 7.05
C ALA A 157 11.23 -9.69 6.09
N ALA A 158 12.37 -9.51 5.41
CA ALA A 158 12.53 -8.45 4.41
C ALA A 158 11.67 -8.69 3.17
N GLU A 159 11.60 -9.94 2.70
CA GLU A 159 10.69 -10.35 1.62
C GLU A 159 9.22 -10.16 2.01
N ASP A 160 8.84 -10.53 3.23
CA ASP A 160 7.49 -10.30 3.74
C ASP A 160 7.13 -8.81 3.78
N VAL A 161 8.08 -7.97 4.20
CA VAL A 161 7.88 -6.51 4.19
C VAL A 161 7.65 -6.00 2.77
N LEU A 162 8.47 -6.40 1.79
CA LEU A 162 8.30 -5.98 0.39
C LEU A 162 6.98 -6.49 -0.21
N PHE A 163 6.62 -7.74 0.07
CA PHE A 163 5.37 -8.35 -0.34
C PHE A 163 4.16 -7.57 0.20
N ARG A 164 4.11 -7.31 1.50
CA ARG A 164 2.99 -6.60 2.14
C ARG A 164 2.95 -5.12 1.76
N ALA A 165 4.11 -4.47 1.63
CA ALA A 165 4.21 -3.09 1.18
C ALA A 165 3.65 -2.91 -0.25
N ALA A 166 3.80 -3.93 -1.11
CA ALA A 166 3.21 -3.94 -2.45
C ALA A 166 1.70 -4.23 -2.46
N LEU A 167 1.19 -5.00 -1.48
CA LEU A 167 -0.22 -5.42 -1.38
C LEU A 167 -1.04 -4.60 -0.38
N GLY A 168 -0.99 -3.28 -0.48
CA GLY A 168 -1.85 -2.39 0.33
C GLY A 168 -1.18 -1.74 1.54
N GLY A 169 0.10 -2.04 1.77
CA GLY A 169 0.95 -1.35 2.72
C GLY A 169 1.03 -2.03 4.09
N ILE A 170 1.97 -1.57 4.89
CA ILE A 170 2.18 -2.03 6.27
C ILE A 170 1.87 -0.86 7.21
N ARG A 171 0.84 -1.01 8.02
CA ARG A 171 0.47 0.00 9.03
C ARG A 171 1.14 -0.30 10.35
N MET A 172 1.83 0.68 10.90
CA MET A 172 2.52 0.58 12.18
C MET A 172 2.11 1.72 13.12
N GLY A 173 1.65 1.29 14.29
CA GLY A 173 1.34 2.12 15.45
C GLY A 173 0.25 3.16 15.28
N VAL A 174 -0.07 3.79 16.40
CA VAL A 174 -1.05 4.88 16.52
C VAL A 174 -0.47 5.91 17.49
N TYR A 175 -0.28 7.14 17.04
CA TYR A 175 0.09 8.23 17.96
C TYR A 175 -1.15 8.70 18.74
N LYS A 176 -1.20 8.57 20.06
CA LYS A 176 -2.24 9.18 20.90
C LYS A 176 -1.70 10.47 21.50
N GLN A 177 -2.34 11.62 21.24
CA GLN A 177 -2.00 12.88 21.91
C GLN A 177 -3.07 13.37 22.87
N GLY A 178 -2.63 13.75 24.07
CA GLY A 178 -3.30 14.77 24.88
C GLY A 178 -2.82 16.18 24.47
N ARG A 179 -3.47 17.24 24.98
CA ARG A 179 -3.08 18.65 24.75
C ARG A 179 -1.61 18.96 25.07
N ILE A 180 -0.96 18.10 25.87
CA ILE A 180 0.48 18.03 26.13
C ILE A 180 0.80 16.52 26.19
N ASN A 181 1.91 16.08 25.56
CA ASN A 181 2.39 14.69 25.40
C ASN A 181 1.71 13.85 24.31
N THR A 182 2.43 13.64 23.20
CA THR A 182 2.18 12.57 22.22
C THR A 182 2.84 11.30 22.68
N GLU A 183 2.05 10.25 22.83
CA GLU A 183 2.51 8.90 23.09
C GLU A 183 2.26 8.04 21.84
N TYR A 184 3.31 7.44 21.31
CA TYR A 184 3.18 6.44 20.24
C TYR A 184 2.79 5.11 20.88
N HIS A 185 1.65 4.55 20.46
CA HIS A 185 1.23 3.21 20.82
C HIS A 185 1.33 2.32 19.57
N GLY A 186 2.47 1.66 19.43
CA GLY A 186 2.74 0.77 18.32
C GLY A 186 4.05 0.01 18.50
N GLY A 187 4.23 -1.07 17.76
CA GLY A 187 5.55 -1.68 17.62
C GLY A 187 6.50 -0.68 16.95
N ASN A 188 7.77 -0.66 17.36
CA ASN A 188 8.79 0.02 16.58
C ASN A 188 8.96 -0.70 15.24
N PRO A 189 9.23 0.02 14.13
CA PRO A 189 9.57 -0.62 12.85
C PRO A 189 10.70 -1.61 13.07
N THR A 190 10.58 -2.79 12.45
CA THR A 190 11.64 -3.80 12.50
C THR A 190 12.88 -3.28 11.80
N LYS A 191 14.04 -3.87 12.12
CA LYS A 191 15.31 -3.51 11.46
C LYS A 191 15.21 -3.68 9.93
N GLU A 192 14.45 -4.65 9.43
CA GLU A 192 14.18 -4.85 8.01
C GLU A 192 13.41 -3.68 7.40
N ILE A 193 12.33 -3.20 8.03
CA ILE A 193 11.55 -2.04 7.55
C ILE A 193 12.47 -0.81 7.49
N LEU A 194 13.26 -0.57 8.53
CA LEU A 194 14.19 0.55 8.56
C LEU A 194 15.21 0.46 7.43
N TYR A 195 15.82 -0.72 7.22
CA TYR A 195 16.79 -0.92 6.15
C TYR A 195 16.18 -0.70 4.76
N LEU A 196 15.05 -1.34 4.46
CA LEU A 196 14.37 -1.23 3.17
C LEU A 196 13.91 0.20 2.88
N SER A 197 13.50 0.93 3.91
CA SER A 197 13.16 2.36 3.82
C SER A 197 14.39 3.21 3.50
N ALA A 198 15.53 2.97 4.15
CA ALA A 198 16.80 3.63 3.82
C ALA A 198 17.29 3.33 2.40
N GLN A 199 17.06 2.11 1.91
CA GLN A 199 17.34 1.74 0.51
C GLN A 199 16.38 2.41 -0.49
N GLY A 200 15.35 3.11 -0.01
CA GLY A 200 14.32 3.68 -0.84
C GLY A 200 13.50 2.64 -1.58
N LEU A 201 13.44 1.39 -1.10
CA LEU A 201 12.60 0.32 -1.66
C LEU A 201 11.16 0.41 -1.16
N ILE A 202 10.98 0.99 0.03
CA ILE A 202 9.67 1.32 0.59
C ILE A 202 9.67 2.78 1.07
N LEU A 203 8.51 3.42 1.02
CA LEU A 203 8.27 4.78 1.47
C LEU A 203 7.37 4.77 2.69
N GLU A 204 7.65 5.62 3.66
CA GLU A 204 6.75 5.89 4.78
C GLU A 204 5.85 7.07 4.42
N ASP A 205 4.55 6.84 4.33
CA ASP A 205 3.55 7.90 4.42
C ASP A 205 3.09 8.03 5.87
N ARG A 206 2.79 9.26 6.27
CA ARG A 206 2.24 9.58 7.59
C ARG A 206 0.87 10.24 7.39
N PRO A 207 -0.13 9.50 6.90
CA PRO A 207 -1.43 10.07 6.59
C PRO A 207 -2.07 10.67 7.85
N GLY A 208 -2.50 11.94 7.74
CA GLY A 208 -3.13 12.70 8.83
C GLY A 208 -2.78 14.18 8.76
N ARG A 209 -3.72 15.00 8.26
CA ARG A 209 -3.52 16.46 8.12
C ARG A 209 -3.77 17.27 9.40
N ASN A 210 -4.34 16.70 10.46
CA ASN A 210 -4.65 17.46 11.67
C ASN A 210 -4.24 16.70 12.93
N TYR A 211 -3.79 17.49 13.91
CA TYR A 211 -3.38 17.13 15.27
C TYR A 211 -4.41 16.30 16.09
N GLU A 212 -5.59 16.00 15.54
CA GLU A 212 -6.73 15.38 16.24
C GLU A 212 -6.89 13.87 15.99
N THR A 213 -6.30 13.33 14.91
CA THR A 213 -6.44 11.91 14.54
C THR A 213 -5.08 11.25 14.53
N GLY A 214 -4.71 10.63 15.65
CA GLY A 214 -3.43 9.99 15.86
C GLY A 214 -2.73 9.50 14.60
N ARG A 215 -1.58 10.09 14.27
CA ARG A 215 -0.82 9.73 13.06
C ARG A 215 -0.54 8.21 13.07
N GLN A 216 -0.58 7.59 11.89
CA GLN A 216 -0.15 6.21 11.66
C GLN A 216 1.03 6.27 10.70
N SER A 217 2.04 5.43 10.90
CA SER A 217 3.08 5.23 9.90
C SER A 217 2.60 4.14 8.95
N VAL A 218 2.52 4.45 7.66
CA VAL A 218 2.11 3.48 6.64
C VAL A 218 3.22 3.34 5.62
N TYR A 219 3.74 2.12 5.47
CA TYR A 219 4.81 1.83 4.54
C TYR A 219 4.25 1.25 3.24
N TYR A 220 4.63 1.84 2.12
CA TYR A 220 4.23 1.41 0.77
C TYR A 220 5.45 1.10 -0.09
N ILE A 221 5.28 0.25 -1.10
CA ILE A 221 6.35 0.01 -2.07
C ILE A 221 6.69 1.30 -2.83
N SER A 222 7.98 1.57 -3.01
CA SER A 222 8.43 2.67 -3.87
C SER A 222 8.50 2.22 -5.33
N ASP A 223 8.72 3.17 -6.25
CA ASP A 223 9.00 2.82 -7.65
C ASP A 223 10.28 1.99 -7.80
N ASN A 224 11.29 2.24 -6.96
CA ASN A 224 12.55 1.47 -6.96
C ASN A 224 12.37 0.03 -6.43
N GLY A 225 11.43 -0.17 -5.50
CA GLY A 225 11.13 -1.50 -4.94
C GLY A 225 10.23 -2.35 -5.82
N ARG A 226 9.55 -1.76 -6.81
CA ARG A 226 8.45 -2.39 -7.55
C ARG A 226 8.86 -3.69 -8.26
N SER A 227 9.96 -3.67 -9.02
CA SER A 227 10.41 -4.86 -9.77
C SER A 227 10.81 -6.01 -8.85
N LEU A 228 11.48 -5.70 -7.74
CA LEU A 228 11.86 -6.69 -6.72
C LEU A 228 10.62 -7.27 -6.03
N ALA A 229 9.66 -6.42 -5.66
CA ALA A 229 8.41 -6.87 -5.08
C ALA A 229 7.61 -7.77 -6.04
N SER A 230 7.59 -7.46 -7.35
CA SER A 230 6.95 -8.33 -8.35
C SER A 230 7.59 -9.71 -8.40
N LYS A 231 8.93 -9.80 -8.41
CA LYS A 231 9.67 -11.08 -8.34
C LYS A 231 9.34 -11.87 -7.06
N ILE A 232 9.32 -11.19 -5.91
CA ILE A 232 8.97 -11.81 -4.61
C ILE A 232 7.52 -12.32 -4.62
N ILE A 233 6.59 -11.55 -5.21
CA ILE A 233 5.19 -11.95 -5.34
C ILE A 233 5.07 -13.21 -6.22
N GLU A 234 5.75 -13.24 -7.37
CA GLU A 234 5.78 -14.39 -8.28
C GLU A 234 6.29 -15.64 -7.56
N GLU A 235 7.48 -15.58 -6.94
CA GLU A 235 8.03 -16.74 -6.22
C GLU A 235 7.17 -17.17 -5.04
N ARG A 236 6.57 -16.23 -4.30
CA ARG A 236 5.68 -16.56 -3.19
C ARG A 236 4.40 -17.25 -3.66
N VAL A 237 3.82 -16.80 -4.77
CA VAL A 237 2.64 -17.46 -5.35
C VAL A 237 3.01 -18.85 -5.87
N ASP A 238 4.12 -19.00 -6.59
CA ASP A 238 4.59 -20.30 -7.08
C ASP A 238 4.88 -21.27 -5.94
N HIS A 239 5.49 -20.80 -4.84
CA HIS A 239 5.77 -21.63 -3.67
C HIS A 239 4.50 -22.05 -2.91
N ASN A 240 3.45 -21.22 -2.92
CA ASN A 240 2.18 -21.47 -2.22
C ASN A 240 1.05 -21.89 -3.17
N ILE A 241 1.40 -22.43 -4.34
CA ILE A 241 0.44 -22.78 -5.39
C ILE A 241 -0.59 -23.82 -4.93
N ASP A 242 -0.18 -24.78 -4.11
CA ASP A 242 -1.09 -25.79 -3.55
C ASP A 242 -2.16 -25.16 -2.66
N GLY A 243 -1.83 -24.06 -1.97
CA GLY A 243 -2.77 -23.28 -1.19
C GLY A 243 -3.83 -22.61 -2.09
N LEU A 244 -3.42 -22.07 -3.24
CA LEU A 244 -4.34 -21.50 -4.22
C LEU A 244 -5.31 -22.56 -4.76
N TYR A 245 -4.80 -23.74 -5.12
CA TYR A 245 -5.63 -24.84 -5.61
C TYR A 245 -6.55 -25.41 -4.52
N SER A 246 -6.11 -25.45 -3.27
CA SER A 246 -6.97 -25.85 -2.15
C SER A 246 -8.16 -24.90 -1.96
N VAL A 247 -7.94 -23.58 -2.10
CA VAL A 247 -9.04 -22.60 -2.07
C VAL A 247 -9.96 -22.76 -3.28
N ARG A 248 -9.39 -22.99 -4.48
CA ARG A 248 -10.16 -23.28 -5.69
C ARG A 248 -11.07 -24.50 -5.51
N GLU A 249 -10.55 -25.60 -4.97
CA GLU A 249 -11.30 -26.83 -4.73
C GLU A 249 -12.38 -26.65 -3.66
N LYS A 250 -12.11 -25.87 -2.61
CA LYS A 250 -13.06 -25.63 -1.53
C LYS A 250 -14.31 -24.85 -1.99
N TYR A 251 -14.12 -23.84 -2.83
CA TYR A 251 -15.19 -22.91 -3.21
C TYR A 251 -15.73 -23.12 -4.63
N GLY A 252 -15.04 -23.90 -5.45
CA GLY A 252 -15.32 -24.01 -6.88
C GLY A 252 -14.61 -22.91 -7.68
N PHE A 253 -14.18 -23.26 -8.88
CA PHE A 253 -13.39 -22.34 -9.72
C PHE A 253 -14.16 -21.07 -10.13
N PRO A 254 -15.45 -21.15 -10.53
CA PRO A 254 -16.22 -19.96 -10.87
C PRO A 254 -16.34 -18.97 -9.71
N VAL A 255 -16.59 -19.48 -8.50
CA VAL A 255 -16.77 -18.68 -7.28
C VAL A 255 -15.49 -17.94 -6.91
N LEU A 256 -14.35 -18.62 -7.01
CA LEU A 256 -13.03 -18.00 -6.81
C LEU A 256 -12.78 -16.87 -7.82
N LEU A 257 -13.03 -17.10 -9.11
CA LEU A 257 -12.83 -16.08 -10.14
C LEU A 257 -13.74 -14.86 -9.96
N ILE A 258 -15.03 -15.06 -9.65
CA ILE A 258 -15.96 -13.97 -9.36
C ILE A 258 -15.45 -13.13 -8.19
N SER A 259 -14.96 -13.78 -7.14
CA SER A 259 -14.44 -13.12 -5.94
C SER A 259 -13.16 -12.32 -6.21
N LEU A 260 -12.21 -12.90 -6.94
CA LEU A 260 -10.94 -12.25 -7.29
C LEU A 260 -11.14 -11.07 -8.24
N ILE A 261 -11.85 -11.28 -9.35
CA ILE A 261 -12.05 -10.28 -10.41
C ILE A 261 -13.05 -9.22 -9.95
N GLY A 262 -14.18 -9.64 -9.36
CA GLY A 262 -15.24 -8.74 -8.89
C GLY A 262 -14.83 -7.92 -7.67
N GLY A 263 -13.96 -8.45 -6.81
CA GLY A 263 -13.30 -7.69 -5.74
C GLY A 263 -12.10 -6.86 -6.24
N GLY A 264 -11.66 -7.01 -7.49
CA GLY A 264 -10.48 -6.31 -8.01
C GLY A 264 -9.19 -6.59 -7.22
N GLY A 265 -9.09 -7.77 -6.59
CA GLY A 265 -7.96 -8.14 -5.74
C GLY A 265 -7.93 -7.48 -4.36
N ASN A 266 -8.99 -6.77 -3.94
CA ASN A 266 -9.06 -6.12 -2.64
C ASN A 266 -10.49 -6.07 -2.10
N ILE A 267 -10.69 -6.45 -0.84
CA ILE A 267 -11.94 -6.21 -0.12
C ILE A 267 -11.69 -5.49 1.21
N LEU A 268 -12.67 -4.66 1.60
CA LEU A 268 -12.71 -4.04 2.92
C LEU A 268 -13.75 -4.75 3.79
N ASP A 269 -13.30 -5.24 4.93
CA ASP A 269 -14.14 -5.81 5.97
C ASP A 269 -14.29 -4.81 7.11
N TRP A 270 -15.50 -4.28 7.26
CA TRP A 270 -15.85 -3.37 8.33
C TRP A 270 -16.53 -4.19 9.41
N ASP A 271 -15.83 -4.38 10.54
CA ASP A 271 -16.45 -4.93 11.74
C ASP A 271 -17.50 -3.91 12.23
N ASP A 272 -18.78 -4.27 12.20
CA ASP A 272 -19.88 -3.58 12.89
C ASP A 272 -20.14 -2.09 12.59
N THR A 273 -20.34 -1.73 11.32
CA THR A 273 -21.29 -0.62 11.05
C THR A 273 -22.68 -1.18 10.75
N PRO A 274 -23.67 -0.99 11.64
CA PRO A 274 -25.08 -1.19 11.34
C PRO A 274 -25.57 -0.05 10.45
N TYR A 275 -24.93 0.17 9.29
CA TYR A 275 -25.57 0.80 8.15
C TYR A 275 -26.39 -0.27 7.40
N SER A 276 -27.25 -0.92 8.18
CA SER A 276 -28.50 -1.54 7.76
C SER A 276 -29.60 -0.49 7.56
N SER A 277 -29.25 0.80 7.50
CA SER A 277 -30.20 1.84 7.13
C SER A 277 -30.38 1.85 5.61
N VAL A 278 -31.37 1.07 5.15
CA VAL A 278 -32.44 1.56 4.27
C VAL A 278 -31.96 2.69 3.35
N GLY A 279 -31.16 2.30 2.38
CA GLY A 279 -30.34 3.23 1.60
C GLY A 279 -29.18 2.49 0.96
N ASP A 280 -29.45 1.32 0.36
CA ASP A 280 -28.67 0.72 -0.72
C ASP A 280 -28.66 1.71 -1.90
N GLN A 281 -28.14 2.93 -1.70
CA GLN A 281 -27.57 3.65 -2.80
C GLN A 281 -26.31 2.87 -3.11
N TYR A 282 -26.40 2.08 -4.17
CA TYR A 282 -25.30 1.62 -5.00
C TYR A 282 -24.49 2.84 -5.51
N SER A 283 -24.01 3.70 -4.61
CA SER A 283 -23.17 4.87 -4.88
C SER A 283 -21.81 4.45 -5.43
N TYR A 284 -21.47 3.16 -5.30
CA TYR A 284 -20.37 2.51 -6.02
C TYR A 284 -20.66 2.25 -7.52
N MET A 285 -21.92 2.26 -7.98
CA MET A 285 -22.23 2.13 -9.41
C MET A 285 -21.94 3.41 -10.22
N SER A 286 -21.72 4.56 -9.59
CA SER A 286 -21.53 5.83 -10.32
C SER A 286 -20.07 6.18 -10.65
N THR A 287 -19.06 5.50 -10.08
CA THR A 287 -17.66 5.91 -10.25
C THR A 287 -16.68 4.88 -10.81
N SER A 288 -17.04 3.62 -11.09
CA SER A 288 -16.06 2.71 -11.72
C SER A 288 -16.59 1.62 -12.66
N VAL A 289 -17.83 1.67 -13.15
CA VAL A 289 -18.23 0.81 -14.30
C VAL A 289 -17.45 1.19 -15.57
N ASN A 290 -16.85 2.40 -15.60
CA ASN A 290 -16.19 2.97 -16.77
C ASN A 290 -14.65 2.90 -16.77
N SER A 291 -14.00 2.36 -15.73
CA SER A 291 -12.55 2.19 -15.71
C SER A 291 -12.19 0.74 -15.44
N ILE A 292 -12.49 -0.11 -16.42
CA ILE A 292 -11.99 -1.49 -16.39
C ILE A 292 -10.47 -1.41 -16.39
N PRO A 293 -9.78 -2.13 -15.50
CA PRO A 293 -8.34 -2.28 -15.62
C PRO A 293 -8.03 -2.83 -17.01
N ARG A 294 -7.41 -2.00 -17.86
CA ARG A 294 -7.15 -2.28 -19.28
C ARG A 294 -6.42 -3.62 -19.47
N ASP A 295 -5.57 -3.93 -18.52
CA ASP A 295 -4.84 -5.16 -18.30
C ASP A 295 -5.73 -6.41 -18.13
N LEU A 296 -6.91 -6.33 -17.50
CA LEU A 296 -7.83 -7.49 -17.42
C LEU A 296 -8.42 -7.86 -18.78
N VAL A 297 -8.70 -6.86 -19.62
CA VAL A 297 -9.20 -7.07 -20.98
C VAL A 297 -8.08 -7.57 -21.88
N GLU A 298 -6.92 -6.91 -21.86
CA GLU A 298 -5.83 -7.17 -22.80
C GLU A 298 -5.03 -8.44 -22.47
N LYS A 299 -4.85 -8.79 -21.19
CA LYS A 299 -4.03 -9.96 -20.79
C LYS A 299 -4.85 -11.22 -20.52
N PHE A 300 -6.03 -11.08 -19.91
CA PHE A 300 -6.86 -12.22 -19.50
C PHE A 300 -8.11 -12.40 -20.36
N ASN A 301 -8.30 -11.57 -21.40
CA ASN A 301 -9.45 -11.62 -22.31
C ASN A 301 -10.81 -11.57 -21.58
N ILE A 302 -10.91 -10.81 -20.48
CA ILE A 302 -12.16 -10.66 -19.72
C ILE A 302 -12.98 -9.52 -20.35
N PRO A 303 -14.16 -9.80 -20.95
CA PRO A 303 -14.99 -8.75 -21.53
C PRO A 303 -15.52 -7.76 -20.48
N SER A 304 -15.68 -6.50 -20.89
CA SER A 304 -16.17 -5.39 -20.05
C SER A 304 -17.49 -5.67 -19.33
N ASN A 305 -18.44 -6.28 -20.04
CA ASN A 305 -19.74 -6.65 -19.50
C ASN A 305 -19.62 -7.78 -18.46
N LEU A 306 -18.75 -8.76 -18.72
CA LEU A 306 -18.51 -9.86 -17.79
C LEU A 306 -17.82 -9.38 -16.51
N TYR A 307 -16.83 -8.50 -16.63
CA TYR A 307 -16.22 -7.82 -15.47
C TYR A 307 -17.28 -7.10 -14.62
N SER A 308 -18.14 -6.32 -15.27
CA SER A 308 -19.22 -5.58 -14.59
C SER A 308 -20.20 -6.52 -13.87
N GLN A 309 -20.54 -7.66 -14.48
CA GLN A 309 -21.36 -8.68 -13.85
C GLN A 309 -20.68 -9.29 -12.61
N MET A 310 -19.38 -9.63 -12.70
CA MET A 310 -18.62 -10.17 -11.56
C MET A 310 -18.51 -9.17 -10.41
N VAL A 311 -18.28 -7.89 -10.70
CA VAL A 311 -18.24 -6.82 -9.69
C VAL A 311 -19.58 -6.72 -8.95
N LEU A 312 -20.70 -6.76 -9.67
CA LEU A 312 -22.02 -6.72 -9.07
C LEU A 312 -22.29 -7.93 -8.18
N VAL A 313 -21.95 -9.13 -8.64
CA VAL A 313 -22.14 -10.37 -7.88
C VAL A 313 -21.26 -10.38 -6.63
N ALA A 314 -19.97 -10.09 -6.76
CA ALA A 314 -19.02 -10.06 -5.64
C ALA A 314 -19.41 -9.09 -4.52
N ASN A 315 -20.02 -7.96 -4.87
CA ASN A 315 -20.45 -6.95 -3.91
C ASN A 315 -21.87 -7.14 -3.38
N SER A 316 -22.61 -8.13 -3.91
CA SER A 316 -23.99 -8.41 -3.51
C SER A 316 -24.08 -8.88 -2.05
N PRO A 317 -25.17 -8.56 -1.33
CA PRO A 317 -25.36 -9.04 0.04
C PRO A 317 -25.35 -10.57 0.18
N LEU A 318 -25.78 -11.30 -0.86
CA LEU A 318 -25.88 -12.76 -0.83
C LEU A 318 -24.53 -13.47 -1.06
N PHE A 319 -23.53 -12.75 -1.57
CA PHE A 319 -22.24 -13.34 -1.95
C PHE A 319 -21.05 -12.77 -1.17
N ARG A 320 -21.20 -11.58 -0.57
CA ARG A 320 -20.11 -10.86 0.11
C ARG A 320 -19.41 -11.69 1.19
N ASP A 321 -20.15 -12.49 1.94
CA ASP A 321 -19.56 -13.34 2.98
C ASP A 321 -18.68 -14.46 2.39
N ILE A 322 -19.09 -15.04 1.26
CA ILE A 322 -18.25 -16.01 0.52
C ILE A 322 -16.95 -15.34 0.05
N VAL A 323 -17.04 -14.11 -0.49
CA VAL A 323 -15.85 -13.35 -0.90
C VAL A 323 -14.92 -13.11 0.28
N ARG A 324 -15.46 -12.71 1.45
CA ARG A 324 -14.67 -12.50 2.67
C ARG A 324 -13.92 -13.77 3.10
N GLU A 325 -14.60 -14.91 3.10
CA GLU A 325 -13.98 -16.18 3.46
C GLU A 325 -12.87 -16.57 2.47
N ILE A 326 -13.11 -16.42 1.16
CA ILE A 326 -12.11 -16.70 0.12
C ILE A 326 -10.84 -15.85 0.35
N TYR A 327 -10.98 -14.56 0.59
CA TYR A 327 -9.81 -13.69 0.83
C TYR A 327 -9.07 -14.05 2.12
N ARG A 328 -9.80 -14.42 3.19
CA ARG A 328 -9.19 -14.89 4.45
C ARG A 328 -8.41 -16.20 4.24
N ASP A 329 -8.97 -17.13 3.47
CA ASP A 329 -8.31 -18.40 3.17
C ASP A 329 -7.08 -18.20 2.27
N LEU A 330 -7.15 -17.30 1.28
CA LEU A 330 -5.99 -16.94 0.46
C LEU A 330 -4.87 -16.34 1.31
N ILE A 331 -5.20 -15.52 2.30
CA ILE A 331 -4.21 -14.94 3.22
C ILE A 331 -3.63 -16.00 4.16
N ALA A 332 -4.46 -16.91 4.68
CA ALA A 332 -4.00 -18.04 5.46
C ALA A 332 -3.05 -18.95 4.66
N ALA A 333 -3.25 -19.05 3.35
CA ALA A 333 -2.38 -19.73 2.40
C ALA A 333 -1.12 -18.92 2.01
N GLY A 334 -0.90 -17.73 2.59
CA GLY A 334 0.28 -16.90 2.28
C GLY A 334 0.21 -16.17 0.92
N LEU A 335 -0.97 -16.09 0.30
CA LEU A 335 -1.21 -15.51 -1.03
C LEU A 335 -1.75 -14.08 -0.99
N GLY A 336 -1.75 -13.44 0.18
CA GLY A 336 -2.26 -12.08 0.34
C GLY A 336 -1.79 -11.40 1.61
N ASN A 337 -2.29 -10.18 1.83
CA ASN A 337 -1.98 -9.35 2.99
C ASN A 337 -3.28 -8.91 3.68
N GLU A 338 -3.34 -9.10 5.00
CA GLU A 338 -4.33 -8.46 5.87
C GLU A 338 -3.73 -7.16 6.42
N THR A 339 -4.40 -6.04 6.16
CA THR A 339 -4.05 -4.73 6.72
C THR A 339 -5.13 -4.28 7.70
N VAL A 340 -4.76 -4.04 8.95
CA VAL A 340 -5.67 -3.54 9.98
C VAL A 340 -5.67 -2.01 9.99
N TYR A 341 -6.85 -1.43 9.90
CA TYR A 341 -7.14 0.00 9.95
C TYR A 341 -7.76 0.29 11.31
N VAL A 342 -7.23 1.30 11.98
CA VAL A 342 -7.85 1.84 13.20
C VAL A 342 -8.29 3.26 12.88
N SER A 343 -9.60 3.51 12.97
CA SER A 343 -10.17 4.84 12.76
C SER A 343 -9.76 5.78 13.89
N SER A 344 -9.94 7.08 13.68
CA SER A 344 -9.76 8.07 14.76
C SER A 344 -10.71 7.87 15.95
N ARG A 345 -11.78 7.09 15.78
CA ARG A 345 -12.74 6.73 16.84
C ARG A 345 -12.41 5.41 17.51
N GLY A 346 -11.37 4.71 17.05
CA GLY A 346 -10.99 3.39 17.54
C GLY A 346 -11.70 2.23 16.84
N ASP A 347 -12.49 2.51 15.79
CA ASP A 347 -13.13 1.45 15.00
C ASP A 347 -12.04 0.67 14.24
N ILE A 348 -12.15 -0.65 14.24
CA ILE A 348 -11.22 -1.52 13.55
C ILE A 348 -11.86 -1.97 12.24
N SER A 349 -11.16 -1.77 11.13
CA SER A 349 -11.52 -2.40 9.86
C SER A 349 -10.32 -3.13 9.29
N LYS A 350 -10.56 -4.12 8.43
CA LYS A 350 -9.53 -4.93 7.80
C LYS A 350 -9.62 -4.78 6.30
N ALA A 351 -8.50 -4.55 5.63
CA ALA A 351 -8.41 -4.75 4.18
C ALA A 351 -7.71 -6.06 3.90
N TYR A 352 -8.25 -6.82 2.97
CA TYR A 352 -7.67 -8.04 2.48
C TYR A 352 -7.28 -7.83 1.02
N VAL A 353 -5.99 -7.95 0.72
CA VAL A 353 -5.44 -7.63 -0.60
C VAL A 353 -4.63 -8.81 -1.11
N VAL A 354 -4.81 -9.17 -2.38
CA VAL A 354 -4.11 -10.27 -3.05
C VAL A 354 -3.44 -9.79 -4.34
N PRO A 355 -2.35 -10.42 -4.82
CA PRO A 355 -1.71 -10.08 -6.08
C PRO A 355 -2.55 -10.60 -7.25
N LEU A 356 -3.67 -9.94 -7.55
CA LEU A 356 -4.69 -10.41 -8.51
C LEU A 356 -4.08 -10.94 -9.81
N HIS A 357 -3.18 -10.17 -10.43
CA HIS A 357 -2.55 -10.53 -11.70
C HIS A 357 -1.78 -11.83 -11.62
N THR A 358 -0.93 -11.99 -10.60
CA THR A 358 -0.10 -13.18 -10.41
C THR A 358 -0.98 -14.39 -10.12
N LEU A 359 -2.03 -14.24 -9.30
CA LEU A 359 -2.98 -15.33 -9.05
C LEU A 359 -3.72 -15.74 -10.34
N LEU A 360 -4.22 -14.77 -11.10
CA LEU A 360 -4.92 -15.05 -12.36
C LEU A 360 -3.99 -15.68 -13.41
N GLN A 361 -2.68 -15.42 -13.40
CA GLN A 361 -1.74 -16.10 -14.31
C GLN A 361 -1.59 -17.58 -14.00
N GLN A 362 -1.66 -17.95 -12.72
CA GLN A 362 -1.60 -19.35 -12.29
C GLN A 362 -2.92 -20.09 -12.51
N LEU A 363 -4.02 -19.37 -12.60
CA LEU A 363 -5.34 -19.91 -12.87
C LEU A 363 -5.57 -19.95 -14.38
N ASN A 364 -6.09 -21.06 -14.91
CA ASN A 364 -6.55 -21.12 -16.30
C ASN A 364 -7.86 -20.33 -16.46
N VAL A 365 -7.78 -19.00 -16.47
CA VAL A 365 -8.94 -18.09 -16.42
C VAL A 365 -9.95 -18.43 -17.52
N SER A 366 -9.49 -18.70 -18.75
CA SER A 366 -10.35 -19.03 -19.88
C SER A 366 -11.29 -20.22 -19.63
N GLU A 367 -10.83 -21.23 -18.90
CA GLU A 367 -11.65 -22.39 -18.53
C GLU A 367 -12.77 -21.97 -17.57
N GLY A 368 -12.44 -21.24 -16.51
CA GLY A 368 -13.41 -20.80 -15.52
C GLY A 368 -14.45 -19.80 -16.06
N LEU A 369 -14.09 -18.99 -17.06
CA LEU A 369 -15.04 -18.07 -17.70
C LEU A 369 -16.17 -18.79 -18.46
N SER A 370 -15.95 -20.03 -18.92
CA SER A 370 -16.95 -20.78 -19.70
C SER A 370 -18.22 -21.13 -18.92
N HIS A 371 -18.14 -21.13 -17.58
CA HIS A 371 -19.25 -21.47 -16.67
C HIS A 371 -20.04 -20.24 -16.20
N MET A 372 -19.74 -19.04 -16.70
CA MET A 372 -20.28 -17.77 -16.19
C MET A 372 -21.60 -17.32 -16.81
N GLY A 373 -22.28 -18.19 -17.59
CA GLY A 373 -23.46 -17.82 -18.39
C GLY A 373 -24.65 -17.26 -17.59
N LYS A 374 -24.72 -17.52 -16.27
CA LYS A 374 -25.81 -17.07 -15.38
C LYS A 374 -25.54 -15.74 -14.66
N LEU A 375 -24.31 -15.19 -14.74
CA LEU A 375 -23.97 -13.94 -14.06
C LEU A 375 -24.78 -12.75 -14.56
N LYS A 376 -25.08 -12.72 -15.86
CA LYS A 376 -25.94 -11.68 -16.45
C LYS A 376 -27.32 -11.67 -15.78
N SER A 377 -27.99 -12.81 -15.70
CA SER A 377 -29.32 -12.91 -15.08
C SER A 377 -29.30 -12.52 -13.60
N TYR A 378 -28.27 -12.92 -12.86
CA TYR A 378 -28.11 -12.49 -11.45
C TYR A 378 -27.99 -10.97 -11.35
N ALA A 379 -27.10 -10.38 -12.16
CA ALA A 379 -26.86 -8.94 -12.16
C ALA A 379 -28.11 -8.14 -12.56
N GLU A 380 -28.91 -8.63 -13.51
CA GLU A 380 -30.19 -8.02 -13.90
C GLU A 380 -31.16 -7.94 -12.71
N TRP A 381 -31.33 -9.02 -11.95
CA TRP A 381 -32.18 -9.01 -10.74
C TRP A 381 -31.64 -8.10 -9.64
N LEU A 382 -30.32 -8.07 -9.46
CA LEU A 382 -29.69 -7.19 -8.47
C LEU A 382 -29.90 -5.71 -8.82
N ILE A 383 -29.69 -5.32 -10.08
CA ILE A 383 -29.92 -3.96 -10.57
C ILE A 383 -31.39 -3.60 -10.41
N LEU A 384 -32.31 -4.50 -10.77
CA LEU A 384 -33.75 -4.27 -10.65
C LEU A 384 -34.16 -4.05 -9.19
N ARG A 385 -33.68 -4.89 -8.26
CA ARG A 385 -33.92 -4.75 -6.81
C ARG A 385 -33.40 -3.42 -6.27
N GLY A 386 -32.22 -3.00 -6.71
CA GLY A 386 -31.55 -1.78 -6.25
C GLY A 386 -32.01 -0.49 -6.91
N HIS A 387 -32.84 -0.58 -7.95
CA HIS A 387 -33.23 0.58 -8.75
C HIS A 387 -34.14 1.54 -8.00
N ASN A 388 -33.87 2.84 -8.11
CA ASN A 388 -34.77 3.87 -7.62
C ASN A 388 -35.89 4.12 -8.65
N PRO A 389 -37.15 3.76 -8.34
CA PRO A 389 -38.26 3.88 -9.29
C PRO A 389 -38.58 5.33 -9.72
N VAL A 390 -38.01 6.33 -9.03
CA VAL A 390 -38.17 7.76 -9.35
C VAL A 390 -37.24 8.22 -10.48
N VAL A 391 -36.23 7.42 -10.87
CA VAL A 391 -35.25 7.80 -11.92
C VAL A 391 -35.04 6.68 -12.96
N PRO A 392 -36.05 6.35 -13.79
CA PRO A 392 -36.03 5.18 -14.68
C PRO A 392 -34.87 5.14 -15.70
N SER A 393 -34.33 6.30 -16.10
CA SER A 393 -33.21 6.35 -17.05
C SER A 393 -31.96 5.63 -16.54
N THR A 394 -31.73 5.64 -15.23
CA THR A 394 -30.57 4.96 -14.63
C THR A 394 -30.68 3.43 -14.65
N LEU A 395 -31.89 2.88 -14.80
CA LEU A 395 -32.12 1.44 -14.95
C LEU A 395 -31.53 0.92 -16.26
N TYR A 396 -31.87 1.57 -17.37
CA TYR A 396 -31.44 1.14 -18.70
C TYR A 396 -29.94 1.27 -18.90
N ASP A 397 -29.33 2.34 -18.36
CA ASP A 397 -27.88 2.51 -18.41
C ASP A 397 -27.15 1.41 -17.62
N ALA A 398 -27.66 1.04 -16.44
CA ALA A 398 -27.12 -0.05 -15.63
C ALA A 398 -27.24 -1.41 -16.35
N PHE A 399 -28.39 -1.70 -16.97
CA PHE A 399 -28.59 -2.91 -17.76
C PHE A 399 -27.66 -2.97 -18.98
N LYS A 400 -27.50 -1.85 -19.68
CA LYS A 400 -26.56 -1.75 -20.81
C LYS A 400 -25.12 -2.02 -20.38
N GLY A 401 -24.72 -1.54 -19.20
CA GLY A 401 -23.38 -1.76 -18.62
C GLY A 401 -23.01 -3.23 -18.43
N ILE A 402 -24.00 -4.09 -18.14
CA ILE A 402 -23.80 -5.54 -18.01
C ILE A 402 -24.04 -6.31 -19.32
N GLY A 403 -24.17 -5.62 -20.46
CA GLY A 403 -24.47 -6.23 -21.76
C GLY A 403 -25.90 -6.76 -21.87
N SER A 404 -26.83 -6.16 -21.12
CA SER A 404 -28.27 -6.40 -21.24
C SER A 404 -28.95 -5.33 -22.09
N ASP A 405 -30.11 -5.67 -22.65
CA ASP A 405 -30.89 -4.76 -23.50
C ASP A 405 -32.22 -4.37 -22.84
N VAL A 406 -32.93 -3.45 -23.48
CA VAL A 406 -34.22 -2.93 -22.98
C VAL A 406 -35.29 -4.01 -22.90
N HIS A 407 -35.29 -4.99 -23.81
CA HIS A 407 -36.27 -6.08 -23.81
C HIS A 407 -36.07 -7.00 -22.60
N ASN A 408 -34.83 -7.20 -22.16
CA ASN A 408 -34.55 -7.95 -20.93
C ASN A 408 -35.19 -7.29 -19.70
N VAL A 409 -35.15 -5.96 -19.59
CA VAL A 409 -35.85 -5.22 -18.52
C VAL A 409 -37.34 -5.46 -18.60
N GLU A 410 -37.93 -5.32 -19.80
CA GLU A 410 -39.37 -5.52 -20.01
C GLU A 410 -39.81 -6.93 -19.60
N ASN A 411 -39.04 -7.96 -19.96
CA ASN A 411 -39.34 -9.35 -19.59
C ASN A 411 -39.34 -9.58 -18.07
N LEU A 412 -38.39 -8.97 -17.34
CA LEU A 412 -38.33 -9.09 -15.88
C LEU A 412 -39.50 -8.38 -15.21
N VAL A 413 -39.89 -7.21 -15.74
CA VAL A 413 -41.05 -6.47 -15.22
C VAL A 413 -42.36 -7.18 -15.56
N ASP A 414 -42.50 -7.77 -16.74
CA ASP A 414 -43.66 -8.60 -17.10
C ASP A 414 -43.76 -9.83 -16.20
N LYS A 415 -42.63 -10.47 -15.84
CA LYS A 415 -42.58 -11.56 -14.85
C LYS A 415 -43.10 -11.07 -13.50
N LEU A 416 -42.65 -9.94 -12.98
CA LEU A 416 -43.16 -9.34 -11.74
C LEU A 416 -44.65 -8.98 -11.80
N SER A 417 -45.13 -8.51 -12.95
CA SER A 417 -46.55 -8.20 -13.15
C SER A 417 -47.43 -9.46 -13.16
N SER A 418 -46.95 -10.56 -13.75
CA SER A 418 -47.67 -11.83 -13.82
C SER A 418 -47.90 -12.49 -12.45
N VAL A 419 -47.08 -12.16 -11.47
CA VAL A 419 -47.20 -12.63 -10.08
C VAL A 419 -47.79 -11.56 -9.16
N GLU A 420 -48.41 -10.52 -9.72
CA GLU A 420 -49.11 -9.43 -9.02
C GLU A 420 -48.23 -8.64 -8.02
N ILE A 421 -46.90 -8.65 -8.22
CA ILE A 421 -45.97 -7.88 -7.37
C ILE A 421 -45.91 -6.42 -7.81
N THR A 422 -45.95 -6.16 -9.12
CA THR A 422 -45.97 -4.82 -9.69
C THR A 422 -47.22 -4.62 -10.55
N SER A 423 -47.78 -3.41 -10.56
CA SER A 423 -48.70 -3.01 -11.63
C SER A 423 -47.94 -2.98 -12.95
N ARG A 424 -48.47 -3.59 -14.02
CA ARG A 424 -47.88 -3.57 -15.37
C ARG A 424 -47.47 -2.14 -15.75
N LEU A 425 -46.26 -1.99 -16.31
CA LEU A 425 -45.77 -0.69 -16.81
C LEU A 425 -46.85 -0.06 -17.71
N LEU A 426 -47.32 1.14 -17.35
CA LEU A 426 -48.20 1.90 -18.24
C LEU A 426 -47.39 2.26 -19.48
N LYS A 427 -47.61 1.54 -20.58
CA LYS A 427 -47.11 1.91 -21.91
C LYS A 427 -47.61 3.31 -22.24
N ASN A 428 -46.74 4.31 -22.07
CA ASN A 428 -46.65 5.60 -22.78
C ASN A 428 -45.97 6.68 -21.90
N GLY A 429 -44.64 6.66 -21.76
CA GLY A 429 -43.86 7.79 -21.25
C GLY A 429 -42.57 7.41 -20.50
N PRO A 430 -41.56 8.30 -20.41
CA PRO A 430 -40.26 8.05 -19.77
C PRO A 430 -40.29 7.95 -18.24
N ASN A 431 -41.47 8.11 -17.62
CA ASN A 431 -41.67 8.13 -16.18
C ASN A 431 -42.72 7.09 -15.79
N THR A 432 -42.31 5.83 -15.70
CA THR A 432 -43.22 4.74 -15.33
C THR A 432 -43.12 4.47 -13.84
N MET A 433 -44.11 4.95 -13.07
CA MET A 433 -44.29 4.55 -11.66
C MET A 433 -44.95 3.18 -11.62
N ALA A 434 -44.26 2.18 -11.08
CA ALA A 434 -44.88 0.94 -10.61
C ALA A 434 -45.28 1.12 -9.14
N ILE A 435 -46.55 0.87 -8.82
CA ILE A 435 -46.97 0.72 -7.42
C ILE A 435 -46.71 -0.75 -7.06
N TYR A 436 -45.89 -1.00 -6.05
CA TYR A 436 -45.60 -2.34 -5.57
C TYR A 436 -45.41 -2.35 -4.05
N ASP A 437 -45.71 -3.49 -3.45
CA ASP A 437 -45.31 -3.79 -2.08
C ASP A 437 -43.79 -4.02 -2.07
N GLN A 438 -43.05 -3.04 -1.54
CA GLN A 438 -41.58 -3.03 -1.55
C GLN A 438 -40.99 -4.30 -0.91
N THR A 439 -41.63 -4.82 0.14
CA THR A 439 -41.17 -6.04 0.82
C THR A 439 -41.33 -7.24 -0.09
N LYS A 440 -42.53 -7.44 -0.67
CA LYS A 440 -42.77 -8.58 -1.59
C LYS A 440 -41.89 -8.52 -2.84
N PHE A 441 -41.64 -7.33 -3.37
CA PHE A 441 -40.73 -7.13 -4.49
C PHE A 441 -39.29 -7.50 -4.15
N ASN A 442 -38.79 -7.02 -3.01
CA ASN A 442 -37.45 -7.33 -2.54
C ASN A 442 -37.28 -8.83 -2.30
N ASP A 443 -38.26 -9.47 -1.63
CA ASP A 443 -38.25 -10.90 -1.35
C ASP A 443 -38.25 -11.74 -2.63
N PHE A 444 -39.03 -11.35 -3.63
CA PHE A 444 -39.08 -12.04 -4.91
C PHE A 444 -37.76 -11.94 -5.68
N CYS A 445 -37.21 -10.72 -5.80
CA CYS A 445 -35.92 -10.52 -6.45
C CYS A 445 -34.81 -11.30 -5.73
N GLU A 446 -34.82 -11.32 -4.40
CA GLU A 446 -33.87 -12.07 -3.59
C GLU A 446 -34.00 -13.59 -3.80
N ASN A 447 -35.22 -14.12 -3.90
CA ASN A 447 -35.46 -15.54 -4.18
C ASN A 447 -34.96 -15.95 -5.58
N GLU A 448 -35.18 -15.10 -6.58
CA GLU A 448 -34.64 -15.31 -7.93
C GLU A 448 -33.11 -15.30 -7.91
N MET A 449 -32.50 -14.32 -7.24
CA MET A 449 -31.04 -14.25 -7.07
C MET A 449 -30.49 -15.47 -6.32
N LYS A 450 -31.14 -15.94 -5.25
CA LYS A 450 -30.74 -17.15 -4.51
C LYS A 450 -30.79 -18.40 -5.39
N THR A 451 -31.80 -18.52 -6.22
CA THR A 451 -31.95 -19.66 -7.15
C THR A 451 -30.81 -19.64 -8.18
N ILE A 452 -30.55 -18.49 -8.79
CA ILE A 452 -29.46 -18.34 -9.76
C ILE A 452 -28.10 -18.56 -9.09
N LEU A 453 -27.91 -18.04 -7.87
CA LEU A 453 -26.67 -18.21 -7.12
C LEU A 453 -26.41 -19.68 -6.79
N LYS A 454 -27.44 -20.42 -6.35
CA LYS A 454 -27.33 -21.85 -6.10
C LYS A 454 -26.81 -22.58 -7.34
N ASP A 455 -27.34 -22.25 -8.52
CA ASP A 455 -26.85 -22.83 -9.77
C ASP A 455 -25.40 -22.42 -10.10
N ILE A 456 -24.98 -21.20 -9.76
CA ILE A 456 -23.58 -20.76 -9.95
C ILE A 456 -22.65 -21.54 -9.01
N LEU A 457 -23.10 -21.84 -7.80
CA LEU A 457 -22.35 -22.57 -6.78
C LEU A 457 -22.33 -24.10 -7.03
N GLU A 458 -23.34 -24.67 -7.69
CA GLU A 458 -23.51 -26.12 -7.89
C GLU A 458 -22.97 -26.65 -9.24
N ASN A 459 -22.43 -25.80 -10.12
CA ASN A 459 -21.89 -26.18 -11.43
C ASN A 459 -20.43 -26.70 -11.38
N ASP A 460 -20.07 -27.44 -10.33
CA ASP A 460 -18.82 -28.20 -10.25
C ASP A 460 -18.99 -29.64 -10.80
#